data_AF-A0A9X1QZV3-F1
#
_entry.id   AF-A0A9X1QZV3-F1
#
_cell.length_a   1.000
_cell.length_b   1.000
_cell.length_c   1.000
_cell.angle_alpha   90.00
_cell.angle_beta   90.00
_cell.angle_gamma   90.00
#
_symmetry.space_group_name_H-M   'P 1'
#
loop_
_entity.id
_entity.type
_entity.pdbx_description
1 polymer ?
#
loop_
_entity_poly.entity_id
_entity_poly.type
_entity_poly.pdbx_seq_one_letter_code
_entity_poly.pdbx_strand_id
1 'polypeptide(L)'
;MGFGSSGMIQSIRNNAKQLVKRKSYFEKDVDSKSSNSKKIVDHKKMSPAQFVAFKQQLKENELRRQKRLIVIFGGVMTIILSAIIYFLFYY
;
A
#
# COMPACT_ATOMS: atom_id res chain seq x y z
N MET A 1 8.58 -18.86 15.70
CA MET A 1 7.14 -18.53 15.90
C MET A 1 7.05 -17.17 16.58
N GLY A 2 6.16 -16.27 16.13
CA GLY A 2 5.85 -15.02 16.86
C GLY A 2 5.63 -13.73 16.06
N PHE A 3 5.60 -13.73 14.72
CA PHE A 3 5.40 -12.51 13.90
C PHE A 3 3.91 -12.08 13.76
N GLY A 4 3.14 -12.10 14.85
CA GLY A 4 1.70 -11.80 14.81
C GLY A 4 1.18 -10.85 15.89
N SER A 5 1.88 -10.70 17.03
CA SER A 5 1.33 -9.95 18.17
C SER A 5 1.82 -8.49 18.23
N SER A 6 3.07 -8.20 17.87
CA SER A 6 3.66 -6.88 18.14
C SER A 6 3.01 -5.74 17.34
N GLY A 7 2.70 -5.95 16.06
CA GLY A 7 2.10 -4.90 15.22
C GLY A 7 0.68 -4.52 15.64
N MET A 8 -0.13 -5.50 16.06
CA MET A 8 -1.49 -5.27 16.52
C MET A 8 -1.53 -4.60 17.90
N ILE A 9 -0.66 -5.03 18.82
CA ILE A 9 -0.54 -4.41 20.13
C ILE A 9 -0.06 -2.95 19.99
N GLN A 10 0.88 -2.70 19.09
CA GLN A 10 1.41 -1.36 18.86
C GLN A 10 0.40 -0.44 18.17
N SER A 11 -0.43 -0.95 17.25
CA SER A 11 -1.52 -0.18 16.63
C SER A 11 -2.63 0.15 17.64
N ILE A 12 -3.00 -0.79 18.52
CA ILE A 12 -3.96 -0.54 19.62
C ILE A 12 -3.40 0.53 20.56
N ARG A 13 -2.13 0.41 20.96
CA ARG A 13 -1.48 1.37 21.87
C ARG A 13 -1.38 2.77 21.27
N ASN A 14 -1.11 2.88 19.97
CA ASN A 14 -1.03 4.16 19.28
C ASN A 14 -2.41 4.81 19.12
N ASN A 15 -3.45 4.03 18.81
CA ASN A 15 -4.83 4.52 18.75
C ASN A 15 -5.31 5.00 20.13
N ALA A 16 -5.06 4.24 21.20
CA ALA A 16 -5.41 4.64 22.56
C ALA A 16 -4.74 5.98 22.96
N LYS A 17 -3.46 6.16 22.66
CA LYS A 17 -2.75 7.43 22.90
C LYS A 17 -3.33 8.61 22.11
N GLN A 18 -3.81 8.37 20.89
CA GLN A 18 -4.46 9.41 20.09
C GLN A 18 -5.85 9.76 20.62
N LEU A 19 -6.62 8.77 21.09
CA LEU A 19 -7.95 8.97 21.67
C LEU A 19 -7.89 9.77 22.99
N VAL A 20 -6.91 9.49 23.86
CA VAL A 20 -6.70 10.23 25.12
C VAL A 20 -6.36 11.70 24.89
N LYS A 21 -5.76 12.05 23.74
CA LYS A 21 -5.44 13.44 23.39
C LYS A 21 -6.58 14.21 22.73
N ARG A 22 -7.67 13.54 22.32
CA ARG A 22 -8.83 14.21 21.70
C ARG A 22 -9.77 14.70 22.81
N LYS A 23 -10.09 15.99 22.82
CA LYS A 23 -11.04 16.56 23.78
C LYS A 23 -12.49 16.31 23.38
N SER A 24 -12.75 16.05 22.10
CA SER A 24 -14.07 15.67 21.60
C SER A 24 -13.98 14.66 20.46
N TYR A 25 -14.86 13.66 20.46
CA TYR A 25 -14.99 12.66 19.40
C TYR A 25 -15.56 13.24 18.09
N PHE A 26 -16.08 14.47 18.15
CA PHE A 26 -16.71 15.18 17.04
C PHE A 26 -16.05 16.54 16.78
N GLU A 27 -14.72 16.64 16.93
CA GLU A 27 -13.99 17.81 16.42
C GLU A 27 -14.14 17.85 14.89
N LYS A 28 -15.17 18.58 14.45
CA LYS A 28 -15.57 18.80 13.07
C LYS A 28 -14.90 20.05 12.49
N ASP A 29 -13.69 20.36 12.96
CA ASP A 29 -12.89 21.49 12.49
C ASP A 29 -11.49 21.03 12.09
N VAL A 30 -11.42 19.93 11.35
CA VAL A 30 -10.24 19.64 10.55
C VAL A 30 -10.50 20.22 9.18
N ASP A 31 -9.90 21.38 8.90
CA ASP A 31 -9.78 21.89 7.54
C ASP A 31 -9.30 20.73 6.65
N SER A 32 -10.12 20.34 5.69
CA SER A 32 -9.89 19.20 4.81
C SER A 32 -8.79 19.46 3.78
N LYS A 33 -7.68 20.06 4.19
CA LYS A 33 -6.46 20.17 3.39
C LYS A 33 -5.68 18.85 3.46
N SER A 34 -6.32 17.77 3.02
CA SER A 34 -5.58 16.60 2.56
C SER A 34 -5.00 16.95 1.20
N SER A 35 -3.76 17.45 1.19
CA SER A 35 -2.95 17.70 0.00
C SER A 35 -2.80 16.47 -0.92
N ASN A 36 -3.28 15.29 -0.52
CA ASN A 36 -3.13 14.02 -1.25
C ASN A 36 -4.44 13.25 -1.45
N SER A 37 -5.62 13.83 -1.20
CA SER A 37 -6.86 13.15 -1.58
C SER A 37 -7.00 13.19 -3.10
N LYS A 38 -6.62 12.10 -3.78
CA LYS A 38 -7.07 11.85 -5.16
C LYS A 38 -8.57 12.07 -5.19
N LYS A 39 -9.00 13.01 -6.04
CA LYS A 39 -10.39 13.39 -6.26
C LYS A 39 -11.23 12.11 -6.32
N ILE A 40 -12.19 11.97 -5.41
CA ILE A 40 -13.15 10.85 -5.45
C ILE A 40 -13.90 11.02 -6.76
N VAL A 41 -13.54 10.22 -7.76
CA VAL A 41 -14.19 10.25 -9.07
C VAL A 41 -15.53 9.58 -8.87
N ASP A 42 -16.61 10.35 -8.94
CA ASP A 42 -17.96 9.81 -8.84
C ASP A 42 -18.26 8.98 -10.11
N HIS A 43 -18.03 7.67 -10.01
CA HIS A 43 -18.09 6.72 -11.13
C HIS A 43 -19.48 6.61 -11.76
N LYS A 44 -20.51 7.11 -11.08
CA LYS A 44 -21.91 7.04 -11.52
C LYS A 44 -22.24 8.04 -12.64
N LYS A 45 -21.35 8.99 -12.93
CA LYS A 45 -21.52 10.04 -13.96
C LYS A 45 -20.53 9.95 -15.13
N MET A 46 -19.79 8.84 -15.27
CA MET A 46 -18.89 8.65 -16.41
C MET A 46 -19.68 8.29 -17.68
N SER A 47 -19.43 9.03 -18.77
CA SER A 47 -19.91 8.65 -20.10
C SER A 47 -19.33 7.28 -20.50
N PRO A 48 -20.04 6.44 -21.28
CA PRO A 48 -19.56 5.11 -21.68
C PRO A 48 -18.15 5.11 -22.29
N ALA A 49 -17.80 6.15 -23.05
CA ALA A 49 -16.46 6.32 -23.62
C ALA A 49 -15.39 6.56 -22.55
N GLN A 50 -15.70 7.31 -21.49
CA GLN A 50 -14.78 7.56 -20.37
C GLN A 50 -14.61 6.31 -19.51
N PHE A 51 -15.64 5.46 -19.40
CA PHE A 51 -15.56 4.21 -18.68
C PHE A 51 -14.66 3.17 -19.36
N VAL A 52 -14.67 3.12 -20.70
CA VAL A 52 -13.75 2.26 -21.47
C VAL A 52 -12.30 2.70 -21.28
N ALA A 53 -12.03 4.00 -21.40
CA ALA A 53 -10.70 4.56 -21.16
C ALA A 53 -10.22 4.30 -19.72
N PHE A 54 -11.12 4.43 -18.74
CA PHE A 54 -10.82 4.12 -17.34
C PHE A 54 -10.47 2.65 -17.12
N LYS A 55 -11.23 1.72 -17.73
CA LYS A 55 -10.91 0.28 -17.67
C LYS A 55 -9.55 -0.04 -18.28
N GLN A 56 -9.21 0.59 -19.41
CA GLN A 56 -7.90 0.41 -20.04
C GLN A 56 -6.77 0.93 -19.13
N GLN A 57 -6.93 2.11 -18.53
CA GLN A 57 -5.95 2.66 -17.58
C GLN A 57 -5.77 1.77 -16.34
N LEU A 58 -6.84 1.19 -15.80
CA LEU A 58 -6.74 0.24 -14.69
C LEU A 58 -5.94 -1.00 -15.07
N LYS A 59 -6.19 -1.56 -16.27
CA LYS A 59 -5.49 -2.75 -16.76
C LYS A 59 -3.99 -2.46 -16.97
N GLU A 60 -3.66 -1.33 -17.56
CA GLU A 60 -2.26 -0.93 -17.75
C GLU A 60 -1.52 -0.70 -16.43
N ASN A 61 -2.16 -0.04 -15.46
CA ASN A 61 -1.55 0.22 -14.15
C ASN A 61 -1.28 -1.08 -13.39
N GLU A 62 -2.19 -2.06 -13.46
CA GLU A 62 -1.98 -3.36 -12.85
C GLU A 62 -0.82 -4.12 -13.52
N LEU A 63 -0.75 -4.12 -14.85
CA LEU A 63 0.36 -4.75 -15.58
C LEU A 63 1.71 -4.10 -15.27
N ARG A 64 1.77 -2.77 -15.19
CA ARG A 64 3.00 -2.04 -14.79
C ARG A 64 3.40 -2.38 -13.36
N ARG A 65 2.42 -2.48 -12.45
CA ARG A 65 2.66 -2.86 -11.06
C ARG A 65 3.21 -4.28 -10.97
N GLN A 66 2.61 -5.24 -11.66
CA GLN A 66 3.07 -6.62 -11.69
C GLN A 66 4.48 -6.75 -12.27
N LYS A 67 4.76 -6.09 -13.40
CA LYS A 67 6.12 -6.07 -13.98
C LYS A 67 7.15 -5.53 -13.00
N ARG A 68 6.86 -4.41 -12.35
CA ARG A 68 7.76 -3.82 -11.34
C ARG A 68 8.00 -4.77 -10.17
N LEU A 69 6.94 -5.41 -9.68
CA LEU A 69 7.04 -6.38 -8.59
C LEU A 69 7.88 -7.59 -8.99
N ILE A 70 7.67 -8.14 -10.20
CA ILE A 70 8.44 -9.27 -10.73
C ILE A 70 9.92 -8.92 -10.85
N VAL A 71 10.26 -7.74 -11.36
CA VAL A 71 11.67 -7.30 -11.48
C VAL A 71 12.33 -7.17 -10.12
N ILE A 72 11.64 -6.55 -9.16
CA ILE A 72 12.18 -6.34 -7.80
C ILE A 72 12.32 -7.68 -7.07
N PHE A 73 11.25 -8.47 -7.00
CA PHE A 73 11.28 -9.77 -6.32
C PHE A 73 12.22 -10.76 -7.00
N GLY A 74 12.21 -10.81 -8.33
CA GLY A 74 13.11 -11.63 -9.13
C GLY A 74 14.56 -11.29 -8.84
N GLY A 75 14.93 -10.00 -8.92
CA GLY A 75 16.30 -9.56 -8.64
C GLY A 75 16.75 -9.88 -7.21
N VAL A 76 15.90 -9.62 -6.21
CA VAL A 76 16.21 -9.95 -4.81
C VAL A 76 16.37 -11.46 -4.61
N MET A 77 15.48 -12.28 -5.19
CA MET A 77 15.58 -13.74 -5.11
C MET A 77 16.84 -14.27 -5.78
N THR A 78 17.23 -13.71 -6.93
CA THR A 78 18.48 -14.09 -7.61
C THR A 78 19.69 -13.82 -6.73
N ILE A 79 19.78 -12.65 -6.10
CA ILE A 79 20.90 -12.32 -5.19
C ILE A 79 20.97 -13.31 -4.01
N ILE A 80 19.82 -13.60 -3.39
CA ILE A 80 19.75 -14.55 -2.27
C ILE A 80 20.20 -15.95 -2.72
N LEU A 81 19.70 -16.44 -3.85
CA LEU A 81 20.08 -17.74 -4.39
C LEU A 81 21.58 -17.80 -4.71
N SER A 82 22.14 -16.75 -5.33
CA SER A 82 23.57 -16.67 -5.59
C SER A 82 24.40 -16.73 -4.30
N ALA A 83 23.98 -16.03 -3.24
CA ALA A 83 24.66 -16.08 -1.95
C ALA A 83 24.59 -17.48 -1.30
N ILE A 84 23.43 -18.14 -1.37
CA ILE A 84 23.27 -19.51 -0.85
C ILE A 84 24.16 -20.50 -1.61
N ILE A 85 24.17 -20.42 -2.94
CA ILE A 85 25.01 -21.28 -3.79
C ILE A 85 26.49 -21.05 -3.46
N TYR A 86 26.92 -19.80 -3.33
CA TYR A 86 28.29 -19.48 -2.94
C TYR A 86 28.66 -20.11 -1.60
N PHE A 87 27.79 -19.99 -0.59
CA PHE A 87 28.03 -20.56 0.72
C PHE A 87 28.01 -22.09 0.75
N LEU A 88 27.27 -22.74 -0.13
CA LEU A 88 27.19 -24.21 -0.19
C LEU A 88 28.37 -24.86 -0.91
N PHE A 89 28.95 -24.19 -1.90
CA PHE A 89 29.94 -24.80 -2.81
C PHE A 89 31.35 -24.20 -2.69
N TYR A 90 31.50 -23.00 -2.13
CA TYR A 90 32.79 -22.29 -2.08
C TYR A 90 33.24 -21.92 -0.65
N TYR A 91 32.38 -22.13 0.35
CA TYR A 91 32.72 -22.04 1.77
C TYR A 91 32.55 -23.42 2.41
#